data_AF-A0A7J9A7W5-F1
#
_entry.id   AF-A0A7J9A7W5-F1
#
_cell.length_a   1.000
_cell.length_b   1.000
_cell.length_c   1.000
_cell.angle_alpha   90.00
_cell.angle_beta   90.00
_cell.angle_gamma   90.00
#
_symmetry.space_group_name_H-M   'P 1'
#
loop_
_entity.id
_entity.type
_entity.pdbx_description
1 polymer ?
#
loop_
_entity_poly.entity_id
_entity_poly.type
_entity_poly.pdbx_seq_one_letter_code
_entity_poly.pdbx_strand_id
1 'polypeptide(L)'
;MEDQKKTIIYLGDGLGDFCPTLKLGDGDYVMPRKGFPVWDLICNNRKLVNAEICEWSDGEEFENLYSVDCKLETMPLPVATGHEDFPQALPVLH
;
A
#
# COMPACT_ATOMS: atom_id res chain seq x y z
N MET A 1 -5.49 26.28 11.55
CA MET A 1 -6.02 25.03 11.00
C MET A 1 -4.81 24.30 10.49
N GLU A 2 -4.36 23.29 11.21
CA GLU A 2 -3.21 22.49 10.79
C GLU A 2 -3.75 21.50 9.76
N ASP A 3 -3.30 21.60 8.52
CA ASP A 3 -3.62 20.61 7.48
C ASP A 3 -3.12 19.26 7.99
N GLN A 4 -4.04 18.37 8.36
CA GLN A 4 -3.68 17.03 8.80
C GLN A 4 -2.95 16.33 7.65
N LYS A 5 -1.65 16.07 7.85
CA LYS A 5 -0.83 15.35 6.87
C LYS A 5 -1.46 13.98 6.63
N LYS A 6 -1.94 13.75 5.41
CA LYS A 6 -2.45 12.44 5.00
C LYS A 6 -1.27 11.47 4.92
N THR A 7 -1.43 10.31 5.55
CA THR A 7 -0.50 9.19 5.43
C THR A 7 -0.81 8.44 4.13
N ILE A 8 0.22 8.16 3.32
CA ILE A 8 0.09 7.38 2.10
C ILE A 8 0.62 5.97 2.36
N ILE A 9 -0.16 4.96 1.94
CA ILE A 9 0.28 3.56 1.90
C ILE A 9 0.31 3.13 0.44
N TYR A 10 1.46 2.68 -0.03
CA TYR A 10 1.64 2.19 -1.39
C TYR A 10 1.84 0.68 -1.42
N LEU A 11 1.02 -0.02 -2.22
CA LEU A 11 1.05 -1.46 -2.38
C LEU A 11 1.49 -1.84 -3.79
N GLY A 12 2.36 -2.85 -3.92
CA GLY A 12 2.77 -3.35 -5.23
C GLY A 12 3.71 -4.54 -5.17
N ASP A 13 3.93 -5.15 -6.32
CA ASP A 13 4.82 -6.30 -6.53
C ASP A 13 5.71 -6.16 -7.79
N GLY A 14 5.36 -5.30 -8.74
CA GLY A 14 6.03 -5.15 -10.03
C GLY A 14 7.24 -4.20 -10.03
N LEU A 15 8.09 -4.32 -11.06
CA LEU A 15 9.25 -3.42 -11.26
C LEU A 15 8.85 -1.94 -11.32
N GLY A 16 7.71 -1.64 -11.97
CA GLY A 16 7.20 -0.27 -12.11
C GLY A 16 6.79 0.36 -10.77
N ASP A 17 6.59 -0.48 -9.75
CA ASP A 17 6.11 -0.05 -8.45
C ASP A 17 7.23 0.55 -7.60
N PHE A 18 8.49 0.38 -7.99
CA PHE A 18 9.61 0.99 -7.26
C PHE A 18 9.61 2.53 -7.37
N CYS A 19 9.30 3.09 -8.54
CA CYS A 19 9.39 4.55 -8.76
C CYS A 19 8.45 5.36 -7.85
N PRO A 20 7.16 4.98 -7.66
CA PRO A 20 6.29 5.62 -6.69
C PRO A 20 6.83 5.61 -5.25
N THR A 21 7.55 4.55 -4.84
CA THR A 21 8.07 4.43 -3.46
C THR A 21 9.13 5.48 -3.12
N LEU A 22 9.85 5.98 -4.13
CA LEU A 22 10.87 7.01 -3.98
C LEU A 22 10.26 8.39 -3.66
N LYS A 23 8.97 8.58 -3.92
CA LYS A 23 8.25 9.83 -3.62
C LYS A 23 7.62 9.84 -2.23
N LEU A 24 7.58 8.69 -1.57
CA LEU A 24 7.03 8.56 -0.23
C LEU A 24 8.03 9.13 0.79
N GLY A 25 7.51 9.80 1.81
CA GLY A 25 8.30 10.46 2.84
C GLY A 25 8.15 9.81 4.21
N ASP A 26 8.74 10.45 5.21
CA ASP A 26 8.62 10.01 6.61
C ASP A 26 7.15 9.98 7.05
N GLY A 27 6.72 8.85 7.62
CA GLY A 27 5.35 8.59 8.05
C GLY A 27 4.45 8.00 6.96
N ASP A 28 4.93 7.85 5.73
CA ASP A 28 4.28 7.04 4.70
C ASP A 28 4.78 5.59 4.76
N TYR A 29 4.04 4.68 4.14
CA TYR A 29 4.34 3.25 4.13
C TYR A 29 4.40 2.70 2.70
N VAL A 30 5.28 1.74 2.48
CA VAL A 30 5.29 0.89 1.30
C VAL A 30 5.18 -0.57 1.72
N MET A 31 4.31 -1.32 1.04
CA MET A 31 4.04 -2.71 1.33
C MET A 31 4.40 -3.61 0.13
N PRO A 32 5.70 -3.91 -0.08
CA PRO A 32 6.15 -4.70 -1.21
C PRO A 32 5.91 -6.19 -0.98
N ARG A 33 5.43 -6.88 -2.02
CA ARG A 33 5.28 -8.34 -1.96
C ARG A 33 6.64 -9.06 -2.09
N LYS A 34 6.96 -9.93 -1.13
CA LYS A 34 8.16 -10.78 -1.13
C LYS A 34 8.17 -11.74 -2.31
N GLY A 35 9.36 -11.96 -2.86
CA GLY A 35 9.58 -12.85 -4.00
C GLY A 35 9.21 -12.24 -5.36
N PHE A 36 8.87 -10.94 -5.39
CA PHE A 36 8.57 -10.20 -6.61
C PHE A 36 9.58 -9.06 -6.83
N PRO A 37 9.70 -8.54 -8.07
CA PRO A 37 10.80 -7.65 -8.42
C PRO A 37 10.85 -6.33 -7.61
N VAL A 38 9.71 -5.82 -7.13
CA VAL A 38 9.72 -4.60 -6.30
C VAL A 38 10.46 -4.80 -4.98
N TRP A 39 10.33 -5.98 -4.37
CA TRP A 39 10.97 -6.30 -3.09
C TRP A 39 12.49 -6.27 -3.23
N ASP A 40 13.01 -6.95 -4.26
CA ASP A 40 14.45 -6.98 -4.55
C ASP A 40 15.00 -5.58 -4.83
N LEU A 41 14.26 -4.75 -5.58
CA LEU A 41 14.66 -3.36 -5.84
C LEU A 41 14.72 -2.53 -4.57
N ILE A 42 13.73 -2.65 -3.69
CA ILE A 42 13.69 -1.93 -2.41
C ILE A 42 14.82 -2.41 -1.49
N CYS A 43 15.07 -3.71 -1.40
CA CYS A 43 16.17 -4.25 -0.59
C CYS A 43 17.53 -3.73 -1.07
N ASN A 44 17.77 -3.74 -2.38
CA ASN A 44 19.03 -3.28 -2.97
C ASN A 44 19.22 -1.76 -2.88
N ASN A 45 18.14 -1.00 -2.80
CA ASN A 45 18.16 0.47 -2.80
C ASN A 45 17.52 1.07 -1.54
N ARG A 46 17.58 0.35 -0.41
CA ARG A 46 16.85 0.69 0.84
C ARG A 46 17.05 2.13 1.30
N LYS A 47 18.23 2.70 1.07
CA LYS A 47 18.58 4.08 1.46
C LYS A 47 17.88 5.17 0.64
N LEU A 48 17.28 4.82 -0.50
CA LEU A 48 16.53 5.74 -1.36
C LEU A 48 15.05 5.83 -0.98
N VAL A 49 14.57 4.91 -0.14
CA VAL A 49 13.18 4.87 0.31
C VAL A 49 13.12 5.45 1.72
N ASN A 50 12.45 6.60 1.85
CA ASN A 50 12.26 7.28 3.14
C ASN A 50 11.03 6.75 3.90
N ALA A 51 10.10 6.10 3.20
CA ALA A 51 8.94 5.47 3.81
C ALA A 51 9.30 4.24 4.66
N GLU A 52 8.41 3.91 5.58
CA GLU A 52 8.46 2.65 6.30
C GLU A 52 8.11 1.50 5.35
N ILE A 53 8.90 0.43 5.39
CA ILE A 53 8.73 -0.72 4.48
C ILE A 53 8.17 -1.88 5.29
N CYS A 54 7.01 -2.35 4.87
CA CYS A 54 6.21 -3.39 5.51
C CYS A 54 5.94 -4.51 4.50
N GLU A 55 6.87 -5.45 4.39
CA GLU A 55 6.76 -6.60 3.48
C GLU A 55 5.59 -7.56 3.78
N TRP A 56 5.17 -8.32 2.77
CA TRP A 56 4.21 -9.43 2.92
C TRP A 56 4.42 -10.50 1.84
N SER A 57 4.05 -11.75 2.10
CA SER A 57 4.22 -12.87 1.15
C SER A 57 2.89 -13.39 0.61
N ASP A 58 1.89 -13.43 1.48
CA ASP A 58 0.55 -13.95 1.22
C ASP A 58 -0.55 -13.07 1.88
N GLY A 59 -1.80 -13.45 1.66
CA GLY A 59 -2.95 -12.69 2.16
C GLY A 59 -3.10 -12.71 3.68
N GLU A 60 -2.62 -13.74 4.37
CA GLU A 60 -2.70 -13.85 5.83
C GLU A 60 -1.66 -12.95 6.50
N GLU A 61 -0.42 -12.97 6.00
CA GLU A 61 0.60 -11.99 6.41
C GLU A 61 0.14 -10.56 6.13
N PHE A 62 -0.47 -10.33 4.97
CA PHE A 62 -1.00 -9.02 4.60
C PHE A 62 -2.12 -8.54 5.53
N GLU A 63 -3.08 -9.40 5.86
CA GLU A 63 -4.17 -9.09 6.78
C GLU A 63 -3.63 -8.75 8.18
N ASN A 64 -2.68 -9.54 8.67
CA ASN A 64 -2.02 -9.27 9.95
C ASN A 64 -1.28 -7.93 9.94
N LEU A 65 -0.53 -7.63 8.88
CA LEU A 65 0.19 -6.36 8.72
C LEU A 65 -0.77 -5.15 8.73
N TYR A 66 -1.88 -5.27 8.01
CA TYR A 66 -2.90 -4.23 7.94
C TYR A 66 -3.63 -4.02 9.27
N SER A 67 -3.77 -5.09 10.07
CA SER A 67 -4.45 -5.03 11.37
C SER A 67 -3.57 -4.57 12.52
N VAL A 68 -2.24 -4.74 12.45
CA VAL A 68 -1.37 -4.64 13.63
C VAL A 68 -0.26 -3.58 13.48
N ASP A 69 0.33 -3.45 12.30
CA ASP A 69 1.61 -2.74 12.15
C ASP A 69 1.46 -1.40 11.44
N CYS A 70 0.69 -1.35 10.36
CA CYS A 70 0.34 -0.06 9.78
C CYS A 70 -0.75 0.56 10.64
N LYS A 71 -0.40 1.62 11.37
CA LYS A 71 -1.30 2.49 12.15
C LYS A 71 -2.31 3.24 11.26
N LEU A 72 -2.94 2.54 10.33
CA LEU A 72 -4.24 2.95 9.87
C LEU A 72 -5.13 2.69 11.08
N GLU A 73 -5.53 3.74 11.79
CA GLU A 73 -6.73 3.67 12.62
C GLU A 73 -7.77 3.02 11.72
N THR A 74 -8.07 1.74 11.99
CA THR A 74 -8.86 0.90 11.09
C THR A 74 -10.10 1.70 10.77
N MET A 75 -10.26 2.13 9.51
CA MET A 75 -11.51 2.77 9.12
C MET A 75 -12.58 1.76 9.54
N PRO A 76 -13.48 2.09 10.47
CA PRO A 76 -14.48 1.13 10.90
C PRO A 76 -15.17 0.68 9.63
N LEU A 77 -15.05 -0.62 9.32
CA LEU A 77 -15.75 -1.20 8.19
C LEU A 77 -17.21 -0.75 8.35
N PRO A 78 -17.82 -0.08 7.36
CA PRO A 78 -19.24 0.13 7.43
C PRO A 78 -19.85 -1.25 7.57
N VAL A 79 -20.56 -1.47 8.67
CA VAL A 79 -21.38 -2.66 8.89
C VAL A 79 -22.11 -2.92 7.57
N ALA A 80 -21.86 -4.08 6.96
CA ALA A 80 -22.40 -4.44 5.67
C ALA A 80 -23.93 -4.51 5.77
N THR A 81 -24.59 -3.39 5.53
CA THR A 81 -26.02 -3.29 5.28
C THR A 81 -26.18 -2.62 3.94
N GLY A 82 -26.05 -3.40 2.86
CA GLY A 82 -26.29 -2.91 1.51
C GLY A 82 -25.53 -3.70 0.46
N HIS A 83 -26.26 -4.25 -0.51
CA HIS A 83 -25.69 -4.82 -1.73
C HIS A 83 -25.26 -3.65 -2.63
N GLU A 84 -24.02 -3.18 -2.48
CA GLU A 84 -23.49 -2.11 -3.32
C GLU A 84 -23.05 -2.73 -4.67
N ASP A 85 -23.81 -2.46 -5.73
CA ASP A 85 -23.44 -2.85 -7.09
C ASP A 85 -22.09 -2.23 -7.47
N PHE A 86 -21.16 -3.09 -7.84
CA PHE A 86 -19.83 -2.70 -8.31
C PHE A 86 -19.99 -1.83 -9.57
N PRO A 87 -19.41 -0.62 -9.65
CA PRO A 87 -19.55 0.21 -10.84
C PRO A 87 -18.95 -0.54 -12.04
N GLN A 88 -19.76 -0.70 -13.10
CA GLN A 88 -19.30 -1.36 -14.31
C GLN A 88 -18.09 -0.61 -14.88
N ALA A 89 -17.03 -1.36 -15.22
CA ALA A 89 -15.81 -0.81 -15.77
C ALA A 89 -16.12 0.06 -17.01
N LEU A 90 -15.55 1.27 -17.05
CA LEU A 90 -15.71 2.18 -18.18
C LEU A 90 -15.14 1.53 -19.45
N PRO A 91 -15.85 1.64 -20.60
CA PRO A 91 -15.36 1.09 -21.85
C PRO A 91 -14.10 1.84 -22.31
N VAL A 92 -13.07 1.09 -22.68
CA VAL A 92 -11.86 1.63 -23.28
C VAL A 92 -12.20 2.07 -24.71
N LEU A 93 -12.02 3.36 -25.02
CA LEU A 93 -12.16 3.86 -26.38
C LEU A 93 -10.99 3.35 -27.24
N HIS A 94 -11.30 2.68 -28.35
CA HIS A 94 -10.32 2.21 -29.33
C HIS A 94 -10.18 3.23 -30.46
#